data_AF-A0A7C3L553-F1
#
_entry.id   AF-A0A7C3L553-F1
#
_cell.length_a   1.000
_cell.length_b   1.000
_cell.length_c   1.000
_cell.angle_alpha   90.00
_cell.angle_beta   90.00
_cell.angle_gamma   90.00
#
_symmetry.space_group_name_H-M   'P 1'
#
loop_
_entity.id
_entity.type
_entity.pdbx_description
1 polymer ?
#
loop_
_entity_poly.entity_id
_entity_poly.type
_entity_poly.pdbx_seq_one_letter_code
_entity_poly.pdbx_strand_id
1 'polypeptide(L)'
;MEKATGRIIPWVFHRNGSRIRDFRGAWDKGCEAAGLPDKILHDFRRTAVRNLERAGVPRSVAMKLTGHKTESIYRRYAIVSETDLSDGVKKLASLHEAQAKAPRTVILISERTATEQPQFIQNWDKEVSQEKTAWP
;
A
#
# COMPACT_ATOMS: atom_id res chain seq x y z
N MET A 1 -26.24 -11.74 13.71
CA MET A 1 -27.66 -11.64 14.11
C MET A 1 -28.08 -10.19 14.07
N GLU A 2 -29.19 -9.86 13.43
CA GLU A 2 -29.78 -8.53 13.61
C GLU A 2 -30.40 -8.50 15.01
N LYS A 3 -29.76 -7.77 15.93
CA LYS A 3 -30.09 -7.81 17.38
C LYS A 3 -31.55 -7.43 17.67
N ALA A 4 -32.19 -6.66 16.79
CA ALA A 4 -33.57 -6.21 16.94
C ALA A 4 -34.62 -7.28 16.57
N THR A 5 -34.31 -8.18 15.66
CA THR A 5 -35.27 -9.07 14.99
C THR A 5 -35.01 -10.55 15.27
N GLY A 6 -33.89 -10.86 15.94
CA GLY A 6 -33.50 -12.23 16.30
C GLY A 6 -33.23 -13.16 15.10
N ARG A 7 -33.14 -12.60 13.88
CA ARG A 7 -32.95 -13.35 12.64
C ARG A 7 -31.52 -13.29 12.16
N ILE A 8 -31.09 -14.37 11.50
CA ILE A 8 -29.84 -14.41 10.73
C ILE A 8 -30.16 -13.83 9.35
N ILE A 9 -29.63 -12.65 9.06
CA ILE A 9 -29.75 -12.01 7.75
C ILE A 9 -28.42 -12.19 7.02
N PRO A 10 -28.40 -12.82 5.84
CA PRO A 10 -27.16 -13.13 5.13
C PRO A 10 -26.57 -11.92 4.37
N TRP A 11 -27.34 -10.84 4.24
CA TRP A 11 -26.96 -9.66 3.46
C TRP A 11 -26.42 -8.56 4.37
N VAL A 12 -25.35 -7.88 3.97
CA VAL A 12 -24.84 -6.69 4.69
C VAL A 12 -25.75 -5.48 4.48
N PHE A 13 -26.22 -5.29 3.23
CA PHE A 13 -27.16 -4.23 2.87
C PHE A 13 -28.53 -4.83 2.59
N HIS A 14 -29.50 -4.54 3.45
CA HIS A 14 -30.85 -5.06 3.35
C HIS A 14 -31.89 -4.04 3.83
N ARG A 15 -33.15 -4.23 3.42
CA ARG A 15 -34.31 -3.58 4.05
C ARG A 15 -35.12 -4.68 4.73
N ASN A 16 -35.14 -4.68 6.06
CA ASN A 16 -35.88 -5.66 6.88
C ASN A 16 -35.59 -7.11 6.48
N GLY A 17 -34.31 -7.50 6.43
CA GLY A 17 -33.87 -8.84 5.99
C GLY A 17 -33.94 -9.13 4.49
N SER A 18 -34.61 -8.29 3.70
CA SER A 18 -34.69 -8.48 2.25
C SER A 18 -33.55 -7.77 1.52
N ARG A 19 -32.96 -8.45 0.53
CA ARG A 19 -31.86 -7.88 -0.27
C ARG A 19 -32.30 -6.61 -1.00
N ILE A 20 -31.44 -5.61 -1.04
CA ILE A 20 -31.64 -4.46 -1.92
C ILE A 20 -31.33 -4.88 -3.36
N ARG A 21 -32.30 -4.72 -4.27
CA ARG A 21 -32.14 -5.07 -5.69
C ARG A 21 -31.62 -3.92 -6.54
N ASP A 22 -32.10 -2.71 -6.25
CA ASP A 22 -31.68 -1.48 -6.90
C ASP A 22 -31.56 -0.38 -5.85
N PHE A 23 -30.55 0.47 -6.03
CA PHE A 23 -30.22 1.58 -5.17
C PHE A 23 -30.13 2.90 -5.93
N ARG A 24 -30.28 2.91 -7.26
CA ARG A 24 -30.20 4.11 -8.11
C ARG A 24 -31.19 5.19 -7.68
N GLY A 25 -32.45 4.84 -7.41
CA GLY A 25 -33.42 5.83 -6.93
C GLY A 25 -33.07 6.46 -5.57
N ALA A 26 -32.32 5.76 -4.71
CA ALA A 26 -31.81 6.36 -3.46
C ALA A 26 -30.54 7.18 -3.71
N TRP A 27 -29.72 6.75 -4.67
CA TRP A 27 -28.55 7.46 -5.15
C TRP A 27 -28.91 8.82 -5.75
N ASP A 28 -29.89 8.86 -6.65
CA ASP A 28 -30.32 10.07 -7.36
C ASP A 28 -30.85 11.10 -6.37
N LYS A 29 -31.69 10.68 -5.42
CA LYS A 29 -32.15 11.54 -4.32
C LYS A 29 -31.01 12.07 -3.45
N GLY A 30 -30.00 11.24 -3.19
CA GLY A 30 -28.80 11.66 -2.48
C GLY A 30 -27.99 12.70 -3.26
N CYS A 31 -27.86 12.51 -4.57
CA CYS A 31 -27.20 13.44 -5.48
C CYS A 31 -27.93 14.78 -5.56
N GLU A 32 -29.26 14.77 -5.67
CA GLU A 32 -30.10 15.97 -5.63
C GLU A 32 -29.90 16.74 -4.32
N ALA A 33 -30.00 16.05 -3.18
CA ALA A 33 -29.81 16.66 -1.87
C ALA A 33 -28.39 17.23 -1.66
N ALA A 34 -27.38 16.61 -2.28
CA ALA A 34 -26.00 17.07 -2.24
C ALA A 34 -25.67 18.16 -3.29
N GLY A 35 -26.61 18.53 -4.16
CA GLY A 35 -26.38 19.49 -5.26
C GLY A 35 -25.48 18.95 -6.38
N LEU A 36 -25.46 17.63 -6.58
CA LEU A 36 -24.58 16.91 -7.51
C LEU A 36 -25.35 15.96 -8.46
N PRO A 37 -26.32 16.46 -9.25
CA PRO A 37 -27.29 15.62 -9.98
C PRO A 37 -26.66 14.64 -10.99
N ASP A 38 -25.54 14.99 -11.61
CA ASP A 38 -24.91 14.19 -12.68
C ASP A 38 -23.79 13.26 -12.19
N LYS A 39 -23.67 13.05 -10.87
CA LYS A 39 -22.61 12.18 -10.33
C LYS A 39 -22.98 10.72 -10.45
N ILE A 40 -22.11 9.96 -11.12
CA ILE A 40 -22.22 8.51 -11.16
C ILE A 40 -21.42 7.91 -10.01
N LEU A 41 -21.90 6.81 -9.45
CA LEU A 41 -21.18 6.06 -8.40
C LEU A 41 -19.76 5.68 -8.79
N HIS A 42 -19.53 5.45 -10.07
CA HIS A 42 -18.22 5.11 -10.60
C HIS A 42 -17.19 6.24 -10.39
N ASP A 43 -17.64 7.49 -10.24
CA ASP A 43 -16.77 8.62 -9.93
C ASP A 43 -16.14 8.51 -8.54
N PHE A 44 -16.81 7.84 -7.59
CA PHE A 44 -16.26 7.60 -6.26
C PHE A 44 -15.10 6.62 -6.31
N ARG A 45 -15.18 5.59 -7.16
CA ARG A 45 -14.06 4.68 -7.40
C ARG A 45 -12.86 5.42 -7.98
N ARG A 46 -13.08 6.36 -8.90
CA ARG A 46 -12.03 7.23 -9.46
C ARG A 46 -11.44 8.18 -8.40
N THR A 47 -12.28 8.74 -7.55
CA THR A 47 -11.87 9.64 -6.47
C THR A 47 -11.05 8.91 -5.41
N ALA A 48 -11.45 7.68 -5.05
CA ALA A 48 -10.70 6.84 -4.12
C ALA A 48 -9.28 6.56 -4.61
N VAL A 49 -9.11 6.21 -5.89
CA VAL A 49 -7.77 6.01 -6.48
C VAL A 49 -6.91 7.27 -6.38
N ARG A 50 -7.46 8.45 -6.70
CA ARG A 50 -6.71 9.71 -6.59
C ARG A 50 -6.33 10.05 -5.14
N ASN A 51 -7.23 9.80 -4.20
CA ASN A 51 -6.96 10.08 -2.79
C ASN A 51 -5.83 9.18 -2.25
N LEU A 52 -5.79 7.91 -2.67
CA LEU A 52 -4.70 7.00 -2.33
C LEU A 52 -3.35 7.46 -2.89
N GLU A 53 -3.32 7.88 -4.15
CA GLU A 53 -2.12 8.46 -4.78
C GLU A 53 -1.62 9.71 -4.06
N ARG A 54 -2.52 10.66 -3.75
CA ARG A 54 -2.16 11.89 -3.03
C ARG A 54 -1.64 11.63 -1.62
N ALA A 55 -2.19 10.62 -0.95
CA ALA A 55 -1.70 10.13 0.33
C ALA A 55 -0.33 9.42 0.23
N GLY A 56 0.20 9.22 -0.98
CA GLY A 56 1.48 8.55 -1.20
C GLY A 56 1.41 7.03 -1.04
N VAL A 57 0.21 6.44 -1.12
CA VAL A 57 0.05 4.99 -1.03
C VAL A 57 0.68 4.34 -2.26
N PRO A 58 1.59 3.35 -2.08
CA PRO A 58 2.17 2.65 -3.22
C PRO A 58 1.10 2.04 -4.12
N ARG A 59 1.29 2.19 -5.43
CA ARG A 59 0.36 1.75 -6.47
C ARG A 59 -0.09 0.29 -6.33
N SER A 60 0.84 -0.60 -5.99
CA SER A 60 0.55 -2.03 -5.76
C SER A 60 -0.44 -2.26 -4.59
N VAL A 61 -0.37 -1.42 -3.56
CA VAL A 61 -1.29 -1.44 -2.40
C VAL A 61 -2.62 -0.81 -2.80
N ALA A 62 -2.59 0.34 -3.47
CA ALA A 62 -3.79 1.04 -3.93
C ALA A 62 -4.64 0.18 -4.88
N MET A 63 -4.01 -0.58 -5.78
CA MET A 63 -4.69 -1.55 -6.65
C MET A 63 -5.38 -2.66 -5.88
N LYS A 64 -4.72 -3.23 -4.86
CA LYS A 64 -5.31 -4.27 -4.00
C LYS A 64 -6.51 -3.74 -3.21
N LEU A 65 -6.37 -2.56 -2.59
CA LEU A 65 -7.44 -1.91 -1.81
C LEU A 65 -8.66 -1.61 -2.67
N THR A 66 -8.44 -1.17 -3.90
CA THR A 66 -9.54 -0.84 -4.83
C THR A 66 -10.01 -2.05 -5.63
N GLY A 67 -9.33 -3.20 -5.58
CA GLY A 67 -9.67 -4.39 -6.36
C GLY A 67 -9.45 -4.24 -7.88
N HIS A 68 -8.50 -3.40 -8.31
CA HIS A 68 -8.11 -3.34 -9.72
C HIS A 68 -7.26 -4.55 -10.07
N LYS A 69 -7.71 -5.34 -11.06
CA LYS A 69 -6.94 -6.49 -11.59
C LYS A 69 -5.84 -6.06 -12.55
N THR A 70 -6.06 -4.97 -13.29
CA THR A 70 -5.14 -4.50 -14.33
C THR A 70 -4.71 -3.06 -14.08
N GLU A 71 -3.46 -2.78 -14.46
CA GLU A 71 -2.83 -1.48 -14.29
C GLU A 71 -3.38 -0.42 -15.27
N SER A 72 -3.97 -0.86 -16.39
CA SER A 72 -4.49 0.02 -17.44
C SER A 72 -5.63 0.91 -16.97
N ILE A 73 -6.54 0.39 -16.14
CA ILE A 73 -7.64 1.16 -15.56
C ILE A 73 -7.13 2.14 -14.52
N TYR A 74 -6.16 1.71 -13.71
CA TYR A 74 -5.56 2.55 -12.69
C TYR A 74 -4.81 3.74 -13.31
N ARG A 75 -4.02 3.50 -14.37
CA ARG A 75 -3.31 4.55 -15.12
C ARG A 75 -4.28 5.61 -15.69
N ARG A 76 -5.47 5.21 -16.11
CA ARG A 76 -6.50 6.13 -16.63
C ARG A 76 -7.00 7.12 -15.57
N TYR A 77 -6.92 6.76 -14.29
CA TYR A 77 -7.40 7.58 -13.18
C TYR A 77 -6.30 8.38 -12.49
N ALA A 78 -5.05 7.91 -12.57
CA ALA A 78 -3.85 8.63 -12.16
C ALA A 78 -3.50 9.76 -13.16
N ILE A 79 -4.44 10.68 -13.39
CA ILE A 79 -4.18 11.93 -14.10
C ILE A 79 -3.45 12.84 -13.12
N VAL A 80 -2.17 13.06 -13.37
CA VAL A 80 -1.30 13.93 -12.59
C VAL A 80 -1.68 15.39 -12.85
N SER A 81 -1.94 16.16 -11.79
CA SER A 81 -2.11 17.62 -11.86
C SER A 81 -0.80 18.35 -11.56
N GLU A 82 -0.70 19.63 -11.96
CA GLU A 82 0.47 20.47 -11.63
C GLU A 82 0.72 20.56 -10.12
N THR A 83 -0.34 20.59 -9.32
CA THR A 83 -0.25 20.55 -7.85
C THR A 83 0.43 19.27 -7.37
N ASP A 84 0.06 18.11 -7.94
CA ASP A 84 0.64 16.82 -7.55
C ASP A 84 2.15 16.76 -7.88
N LEU A 85 2.59 17.39 -8.98
CA LEU A 85 4.01 17.53 -9.33
C LEU A 85 4.75 18.40 -8.30
N SER A 86 4.20 19.57 -7.97
CA SER A 86 4.77 20.46 -6.95
C SER A 86 4.92 19.75 -5.61
N ASP A 87 3.90 19.01 -5.18
CA ASP A 87 3.91 18.29 -3.91
C ASP A 87 4.87 17.11 -3.93
N GLY A 88 5.06 16.44 -5.08
CA GLY A 88 6.09 15.42 -5.25
C GLY A 88 7.50 15.98 -5.03
N VAL A 89 7.81 17.14 -5.61
CA VAL A 89 9.11 17.81 -5.43
C VAL A 89 9.31 18.24 -3.98
N LYS A 90 8.28 18.80 -3.33
CA LYS A 90 8.35 19.18 -1.91
C LYS A 90 8.61 17.99 -1.00
N LYS A 91 7.90 16.87 -1.20
CA LYS A 91 8.11 15.63 -0.43
C LYS A 91 9.56 15.12 -0.58
N LEU A 92 10.12 15.19 -1.78
CA LEU A 92 11.52 14.82 -2.01
C LEU A 92 12.50 15.74 -1.28
N ALA A 93 12.27 17.06 -1.35
CA ALA A 93 13.10 18.04 -0.63
C ALA A 93 13.09 17.78 0.89
N SER A 94 11.90 17.57 1.48
CA SER A 94 11.77 17.27 2.91
C SER A 94 12.46 15.95 3.31
N LEU A 95 12.42 14.91 2.45
CA LEU A 95 13.15 13.67 2.69
C LEU A 95 14.67 13.90 2.74
N HIS A 96 15.20 14.68 1.80
CA HIS A 96 16.63 15.01 1.77
C HIS A 96 17.06 15.87 2.97
N GLU A 97 16.25 16.85 3.37
CA GLU A 97 16.49 17.65 4.58
C GLU A 97 16.51 16.78 5.84
N ALA A 98 15.55 15.85 5.99
CA ALA A 98 15.51 14.91 7.10
C ALA A 98 16.75 13.99 7.10
N GLN A 99 17.16 13.50 5.93
CA GLN A 99 18.34 12.63 5.80
C GLN A 99 19.66 13.38 6.03
N ALA A 100 19.73 14.66 5.70
CA ALA A 100 20.88 15.52 6.00
C ALA A 100 20.99 15.84 7.50
N LYS A 101 19.84 15.93 8.20
CA LYS A 101 19.78 16.22 9.64
C LYS A 101 20.04 15.00 10.52
N ALA A 102 19.87 13.78 9.99
CA ALA A 102 20.18 12.56 10.72
C ALA A 102 21.70 12.45 10.98
N PRO A 103 22.16 12.17 12.21
CA PRO A 103 23.58 12.01 12.50
C PRO A 103 24.10 10.80 11.74
N ARG A 104 25.00 11.02 10.76
CA ARG A 104 25.73 9.94 10.11
C ARG A 104 26.84 9.48 11.05
N THR A 105 26.62 8.37 11.75
CA THR A 105 27.70 7.68 12.46
C THR A 105 28.64 7.06 11.43
N VAL A 106 29.68 7.79 11.06
CA VAL A 106 30.80 7.26 10.29
C VAL A 106 31.62 6.39 11.23
N ILE A 107 31.44 5.08 11.16
CA ILE A 107 32.34 4.14 11.84
C ILE A 107 33.62 4.11 11.00
N LEU A 108 34.70 4.64 11.56
CA LEU A 108 36.03 4.47 10.98
C LEU A 108 36.31 2.97 10.93
N ILE A 109 36.50 2.43 9.72
CA ILE A 109 37.08 1.10 9.55
C ILE A 109 38.54 1.24 10.00
N SER A 110 38.81 0.94 11.27
CA SER A 110 40.18 0.86 11.75
C SER A 110 40.89 -0.23 10.96
N GLU A 111 42.10 0.07 10.51
CA GLU A 111 42.96 -0.87 9.82
C GLU A 111 43.02 -2.18 10.62
N ARG A 112 42.50 -3.26 10.02
CA ARG A 112 42.67 -4.60 10.56
C ARG A 112 44.16 -4.89 10.51
N THR A 113 44.86 -4.77 11.65
CA THR A 113 46.18 -5.39 11.80
C THR A 113 45.98 -6.89 11.62
N ALA A 114 46.40 -7.38 10.48
CA ALA A 114 46.33 -8.79 10.11
C ALA A 114 47.22 -9.61 11.05
N THR A 115 46.67 -10.18 12.12
CA THR A 115 47.39 -11.22 12.86
C THR A 115 46.50 -12.31 13.47
N GLU A 116 45.20 -12.12 13.65
CA GLU A 116 44.36 -13.19 14.18
C GLU A 116 43.28 -13.59 13.18
N GLN A 117 43.45 -14.78 12.59
CA GLN A 117 42.38 -15.41 11.83
C GLN A 117 41.19 -15.67 12.77
N PRO A 118 39.98 -15.16 12.47
CA PRO A 118 38.81 -15.41 13.28
C PRO A 118 38.56 -16.92 13.35
N GLN A 119 38.36 -17.46 14.56
CA GLN A 119 38.11 -18.90 14.78
C GLN A 119 36.94 -19.47 13.96
N PHE A 120 36.06 -18.60 13.45
CA PHE A 120 35.01 -18.96 12.50
C PHE A 120 35.53 -19.60 11.21
N ILE A 121 36.65 -19.13 10.66
CA ILE A 121 37.24 -19.69 9.43
C ILE A 121 37.84 -21.07 9.71
N GLN A 122 38.50 -21.25 10.86
CA GLN A 122 39.01 -22.56 11.27
C GLN A 122 37.92 -23.62 11.47
N ASN A 123 36.72 -23.21 11.87
CA ASN A 123 35.59 -24.12 12.04
C ASN A 123 34.94 -24.46 10.69
N TRP A 124 34.88 -23.50 9.76
CA TRP A 124 34.41 -23.72 8.39
C TRP A 124 35.29 -24.71 7.61
N ASP A 125 36.62 -24.59 7.73
CA ASP A 125 37.55 -25.51 7.08
C ASP A 125 37.44 -26.95 7.64
N LYS A 126 37.13 -27.09 8.94
CA LYS A 126 36.86 -28.40 9.57
C LYS A 126 35.54 -29.02 9.11
N GLU A 127 34.48 -28.23 8.97
CA GLU A 127 33.19 -28.70 8.45
C GLU A 127 33.30 -29.16 6.99
N VAL A 128 33.94 -28.37 6.13
CA VAL A 128 34.13 -28.70 4.71
C VAL A 128 35.02 -29.96 4.54
N SER A 129 35.96 -30.20 5.46
CA SER A 129 36.79 -31.40 5.43
C SER A 129 36.06 -32.67 5.88
N GLN A 130 35.01 -32.56 6.72
CA GLN A 130 34.18 -33.71 7.13
C GLN A 130 33.12 -34.08 6.08
N GLU A 131 32.60 -33.10 5.33
CA GLU A 131 31.65 -33.37 4.23
C GLU A 131 32.29 -34.12 3.05
N LYS A 132 33.60 -33.94 2.81
CA LYS A 132 34.32 -34.63 1.72
C LYS A 132 34.59 -36.12 1.97
N THR A 133 34.42 -36.60 3.20
CA THR A 133 34.58 -38.02 3.55
C THR A 133 33.25 -38.80 3.59
N ALA A 134 32.13 -38.16 3.27
CA ALA A 134 30.78 -38.73 3.45
C ALA A 134 30.05 -39.09 2.14
N TRP A 135 30.75 -39.20 1.00
CA TRP A 135 30.19 -39.75 -0.24
C TRP A 135 30.99 -40.97 -0.73
N PRO A 136 30.34 -42.10 -1.06
CA PRO A 136 31.01 -43.24 -1.71
C PRO A 136 31.42 -42.93 -3.16
#